data_AF-A0AAE6ZWH0-F1
#
_entry.id   AF-A0AAE6ZWH0-F1
#
_cell.length_a   1.000
_cell.length_b   1.000
_cell.length_c   1.000
_cell.angle_alpha   90.00
_cell.angle_beta   90.00
_cell.angle_gamma   90.00
#
_symmetry.space_group_name_H-M   'P 1'
#
loop_
_entity.id
_entity.type
_entity.pdbx_description
1 polymer ?
#
loop_
_entity_poly.entity_id
_entity_poly.type
_entity_poly.pdbx_seq_one_letter_code
_entity_poly.pdbx_strand_id
1 'polypeptide(L)' 'MRVLSPHITIDQALEALEHPGSRDIDDSLANGLLVRLFTAGDITVEEFHHYSARLLKISRKRKELS' A
#
# COMPACT_ATOMS: atom_id res chain seq x y z
N MET A 1 -11.90 -16.43 11.50
CA MET A 1 -11.38 -15.20 10.88
C MET A 1 -11.16 -15.51 9.41
N ARG A 2 -11.91 -14.92 8.47
CA ARG A 2 -11.62 -15.13 7.04
C ARG A 2 -10.34 -14.36 6.74
N VAL A 3 -9.29 -15.06 6.36
CA VAL A 3 -8.07 -14.41 5.85
C VAL A 3 -8.47 -13.82 4.50
N LEU A 4 -8.58 -12.49 4.42
CA LEU A 4 -8.67 -11.81 3.13
C LEU A 4 -7.36 -12.05 2.38
N SER A 5 -7.45 -12.24 1.07
CA SER A 5 -6.26 -12.39 0.22
C SER A 5 -5.29 -11.21 0.49
N PRO A 6 -3.97 -11.47 0.62
CA PRO A 6 -2.97 -10.43 0.76
C PRO A 6 -3.14 -9.32 -0.30
N HIS A 7 -3.40 -9.70 -1.55
CA HIS A 7 -3.60 -8.77 -2.66
C HIS A 7 -4.81 -7.85 -2.46
N ILE A 8 -5.95 -8.41 -2.00
CA ILE A 8 -7.16 -7.60 -1.73
C ILE A 8 -6.89 -6.62 -0.60
N THR A 9 -6.20 -7.08 0.45
CA THR A 9 -5.86 -6.23 1.60
C THR A 9 -4.96 -5.07 1.18
N ILE A 10 -3.97 -5.33 0.32
CA ILE A 10 -3.09 -4.30 -0.23
C ILE A 10 -3.87 -3.34 -1.13
N ASP A 11 -4.72 -3.85 -2.03
CA ASP A 11 -5.49 -3.01 -2.94
C ASP A 11 -6.41 -2.04 -2.19
N GLN A 12 -7.10 -2.51 -1.16
CA GLN A 12 -7.95 -1.67 -0.31
C GLN A 12 -7.15 -0.59 0.42
N ALA A 13 -5.97 -0.94 0.96
CA ALA A 13 -5.10 0.02 1.62
C ALA A 13 -4.63 1.10 0.65
N LEU A 14 -4.21 0.72 -0.56
CA LEU A 14 -3.77 1.67 -1.59
C LEU A 14 -4.91 2.53 -2.13
N GLU A 15 -6.10 1.97 -2.34
CA GLU A 15 -7.29 2.72 -2.77
C GLU A 15 -7.69 3.78 -1.74
N ALA A 16 -7.65 3.44 -0.45
CA ALA A 16 -7.92 4.40 0.62
C ALA A 16 -6.93 5.59 0.62
N LEU A 17 -5.69 5.38 0.19
CA LEU A 17 -4.70 6.45 0.08
C LEU A 17 -4.93 7.41 -1.09
N GLU A 18 -5.74 7.04 -2.08
CA GLU A 18 -6.06 7.93 -3.19
C GLU A 18 -7.01 9.07 -2.79
N HIS A 19 -7.64 8.97 -1.62
CA HIS A 19 -8.48 10.05 -1.10
C HIS A 19 -7.64 11.30 -0.74
N PRO A 20 -8.05 12.51 -1.17
CA PRO A 20 -7.31 13.75 -0.86
C PRO A 20 -7.17 14.07 0.63
N GLY A 21 -8.01 13.47 1.47
CA GLY A 21 -7.98 13.64 2.93
C GLY A 21 -7.03 12.69 3.67
N SER A 22 -6.39 11.76 2.97
CA SER A 22 -5.47 10.79 3.57
C SER A 22 -4.17 11.47 4.00
N ARG A 23 -3.67 11.09 5.18
CA ARG A 23 -2.52 11.72 5.85
C ARG A 23 -1.23 10.95 5.53
N ASP A 24 -0.08 11.59 5.71
CA ASP A 24 1.24 10.95 5.53
C ASP A 24 1.46 9.72 6.43
N ILE A 25 0.80 9.66 7.59
CA ILE A 25 0.83 8.48 8.46
C ILE A 25 0.19 7.26 7.78
N ASP A 26 -0.79 7.48 6.90
CA ASP A 26 -1.48 6.40 6.19
C ASP A 26 -0.53 5.75 5.16
N ASP A 27 0.38 6.51 4.55
CA ASP A 27 1.42 5.96 3.67
C ASP A 27 2.39 5.05 4.42
N SER A 28 2.77 5.48 5.64
CA SER A 28 3.66 4.71 6.51
C SER A 28 3.00 3.39 6.93
N LEU A 29 1.68 3.41 7.19
CA LEU A 29 0.91 2.21 7.50
C LEU A 29 0.82 1.26 6.29
N ALA A 30 0.55 1.78 5.09
CA ALA A 30 0.52 0.96 3.88
C ALA A 30 1.89 0.34 3.55
N ASN A 31 2.98 1.11 3.71
CA ASN A 31 4.33 0.57 3.55
C ASN A 31 4.63 -0.52 4.59
N GLY A 32 4.25 -0.31 5.85
CA GLY A 32 4.39 -1.31 6.92
C GLY A 32 3.63 -2.61 6.61
N LEU A 33 2.42 -2.51 6.05
CA LEU A 33 1.64 -3.65 5.58
C LEU A 33 2.39 -4.42 4.48
N LEU A 34 2.92 -3.73 3.47
CA LEU A 34 3.68 -4.36 2.38
C LEU A 34 4.90 -5.12 2.90
N VAL A 35 5.69 -4.50 3.79
CA VAL A 35 6.86 -5.14 4.39
C VAL A 35 6.46 -6.37 5.21
N ARG A 36 5.36 -6.29 5.96
CA ARG A 36 4.85 -7.43 6.73
C ARG A 36 4.45 -8.60 5.84
N LEU A 37 3.70 -8.35 4.77
CA LEU A 37 3.25 -9.42 3.85
C LEU A 37 4.44 -10.03 3.09
N PHE A 38 5.41 -9.21 2.68
CA PHE A 38 6.61 -9.70 2.03
C PHE A 38 7.47 -10.57 2.97
N THR A 39 7.70 -10.11 4.20
CA THR A 39 8.50 -10.85 5.20
C THR A 39 7.81 -12.13 5.68
N ALA A 40 6.47 -12.20 5.61
CA ALA A 40 5.71 -13.41 5.85
C ALA A 40 5.72 -14.40 4.67
N GLY A 41 6.20 -13.99 3.50
CA GLY A 41 6.16 -14.79 2.27
C GLY A 41 4.78 -14.84 1.62
N ASP A 42 3.87 -13.94 2.00
CA ASP A 42 2.50 -13.86 1.48
C ASP A 42 2.44 -13.21 0.08
N ILE A 43 3.49 -12.49 -0.31
CA ILE A 43 3.68 -11.90 -1.65
C ILE A 43 5.12 -12.09 -2.13
N THR A 44 5.33 -12.15 -3.44
CA THR A 44 6.67 -12.27 -4.03
C THR A 44 7.43 -10.94 -4.03
N VAL A 45 8.72 -10.99 -4.36
CA VAL A 45 9.54 -9.79 -4.52
C VAL A 45 9.05 -8.91 -5.66
N GLU A 46 8.58 -9.51 -6.76
CA GLU A 46 8.01 -8.79 -7.90
C GLU A 46 6.73 -8.06 -7.50
N GLU A 47 5.87 -8.71 -6.72
CA GLU A 47 4.63 -8.13 -6.22
C GLU A 47 4.91 -7.01 -5.21
N PHE A 48 5.87 -7.21 -4.30
CA PHE A 48 6.31 -6.17 -3.38
C PHE A 48 6.81 -4.93 -4.12
N HIS A 49 7.63 -5.11 -5.16
CA HIS A 49 8.08 -4.00 -6.01
C HIS A 49 6.92 -3.33 -6.76
N HIS A 50 5.99 -4.12 -7.31
CA HIS A 50 4.80 -3.60 -7.99
C HIS A 50 3.97 -2.69 -7.07
N TYR A 51 3.64 -3.16 -5.87
CA TYR A 51 2.83 -2.40 -4.92
C TYR A 51 3.57 -1.19 -4.35
N SER A 52 4.88 -1.31 -4.10
CA SER A 52 5.71 -0.18 -3.64
C SER A 52 5.75 0.95 -4.69
N ALA A 53 5.86 0.61 -5.97
CA ALA A 53 5.80 1.59 -7.05
C ALA A 53 4.44 2.29 -7.13
N ARG A 54 3.35 1.55 -6.88
CA ARG A 54 1.99 2.09 -6.83
C ARG A 54 1.81 3.07 -5.66
N LEU A 55 2.28 2.70 -4.46
CA LEU A 55 2.28 3.56 -3.27
C LEU A 55 3.04 4.87 -3.53
N LEU A 56 4.22 4.79 -4.14
CA LEU A 56 5.03 5.96 -4.48
C LEU A 56 4.29 6.91 -5.45
N LYS A 57 3.60 6.35 -6.45
CA LYS A 57 2.80 7.13 -7.40
C LYS A 57 1.66 7.88 -6.70
N ILE A 58 0.94 7.21 -5.80
CA ILE A 58 -0.15 7.82 -5.02
C ILE A 58 0.40 8.96 -4.15
N SER A 59 1.48 8.70 -3.42
CA SER A 59 2.12 9.66 -2.53
C SER A 59 2.59 10.92 -3.28
N ARG A 60 3.20 10.76 -4.46
CA ARG A 60 3.63 11.88 -5.32
C ARG A 60 2.46 12.69 -5.83
N LYS A 61 1.42 12.04 -6.36
CA LYS A 61 0.21 12.71 -6.86
C LYS A 61 -0.44 13.57 -5.77
N ARG A 62 -0.46 13.11 -4.52
CA ARG A 62 -1.02 13.90 -3.41
C ARG A 62 -0.15 15.11 -3.04
N LYS A 63 1.18 14.98 -3.09
CA LYS A 63 2.09 16.11 -2.86
C LYS A 63 1.99 17.20 -3.94
N GLU A 64 1.71 16.80 -5.18
CA GLU A 64 1.50 17.74 -6.30
C GLU A 64 0.14 18.48 -6.22
N LEU A 65 -0.83 17.94 -5.48
CA LEU A 65 -2.17 18.50 -5.29
C LEU A 65 -2.33 19.31 -3.99
N SER A 66 -1.30 19.32 -3.13
CA SER A 66 -1.24 20.08 -1.87
C SER A 66 -0.53 21.42 -2.04
#